data_AF-Q2RSI3-F1
#
_entry.id   AF-Q2RSI3-F1
#
_cell.length_a   1.000
_cell.length_b   1.000
_cell.length_c   1.000
_cell.angle_alpha   90.00
_cell.angle_beta   90.00
_cell.angle_gamma   90.00
#
_symmetry.space_group_name_H-M   'P 1'
#
loop_
_entity.id
_entity.type
_entity.pdbx_description
1 polymer ?
#
loop_
_entity_poly.entity_id
_entity_poly.type
_entity_poly.pdbx_seq_one_letter_code
_entity_poly.pdbx_strand_id
1 'polypeptide(L)'
;MSRAKRFLCVLALGLVTGCASSGDVTNPLVRKTSWYSFLNGDDLRASCMAGAPDRMRLVFNAVYSEQVRVYDVARPDSAKGATLSAQVFGEGDLLELRHVTGVDSLLDPWRGRKAVTELTADQWATLLATLRQDGLDQPPPQGMELDSTDFYWVATGCLGGKTVFNAWQRRSPRYEALKVDDLLFAWDATGVPVARWQAVQRGSFEAMRREQFRFALRVGPTGLIDGPALGGLGQGF
;
A
#
# COMPACT_ATOMS: atom_id res chain seq x y z
N MET A 1 74.05 -12.33 17.94
CA MET A 1 74.00 -11.35 16.83
C MET A 1 72.53 -11.26 16.39
N SER A 2 71.78 -10.26 16.88
CA SER A 2 71.41 -9.00 16.17
C SER A 2 70.62 -9.30 14.88
N ARG A 3 69.40 -8.84 14.60
CA ARG A 3 68.51 -7.80 15.15
C ARG A 3 67.09 -8.01 14.59
N ALA A 4 66.13 -7.39 15.25
CA ALA A 4 64.69 -7.34 15.01
C ALA A 4 64.23 -6.91 13.59
N LYS A 5 63.01 -7.34 13.20
CA LYS A 5 61.82 -6.45 13.17
C LYS A 5 60.53 -7.24 12.93
N ARG A 6 59.58 -7.02 13.83
CA ARG A 6 58.17 -7.45 13.78
C ARG A 6 57.45 -6.63 12.70
N PHE A 7 56.59 -7.24 11.91
CA PHE A 7 55.40 -6.55 11.40
C PHE A 7 54.19 -7.48 11.44
N LEU A 8 53.18 -6.96 12.12
CA LEU A 8 51.92 -7.52 12.51
C LEU A 8 50.94 -7.32 11.34
N CYS A 9 50.54 -8.39 10.64
CA CYS A 9 49.44 -8.29 9.67
C CYS A 9 48.10 -8.35 10.42
N VAL A 10 47.61 -7.18 10.81
CA VAL A 10 46.27 -6.99 11.37
C VAL A 10 45.24 -7.16 10.25
N LEU A 11 44.27 -8.05 10.48
CA LEU A 11 43.00 -8.13 9.75
C LEU A 11 42.32 -6.75 9.75
N ALA A 12 42.07 -6.19 8.57
CA ALA A 12 41.09 -5.13 8.39
C ALA A 12 39.95 -5.67 7.52
N LEU A 13 39.02 -6.38 8.18
CA LEU A 13 37.64 -6.48 7.73
C LEU A 13 36.99 -5.09 7.88
N GLY A 14 36.19 -4.71 6.90
CA GLY A 14 35.22 -3.64 7.05
C GLY A 14 35.56 -2.41 6.20
N LEU A 15 34.87 -2.30 5.08
CA LEU A 15 34.01 -1.18 4.72
C LEU A 15 33.34 -1.56 3.39
N VAL A 16 32.33 -2.43 3.47
CA VAL A 16 31.29 -2.44 2.43
C VAL A 16 30.49 -1.18 2.72
N THR A 17 30.91 -0.07 2.14
CA THR A 17 30.05 1.09 1.98
C THR A 17 28.88 0.61 1.13
N GLY A 18 27.78 0.24 1.78
CA GLY A 18 26.52 0.04 1.10
C GLY A 18 26.27 1.31 0.29
N CYS A 19 26.24 1.18 -1.03
CA CYS A 19 25.71 2.22 -1.88
C CYS A 19 24.29 2.47 -1.40
N ALA A 20 24.10 3.50 -0.59
CA ALA A 20 22.81 4.13 -0.46
C ALA A 20 22.46 4.57 -1.87
N SER A 21 21.60 3.79 -2.52
CA SER A 21 20.99 4.17 -3.78
C SER A 21 20.36 5.53 -3.56
N SER A 22 21.02 6.59 -4.03
CA SER A 22 20.43 7.89 -4.21
C SER A 22 19.43 7.74 -5.35
N GLY A 23 18.28 7.14 -5.03
CA GLY A 23 17.24 6.83 -5.98
C GLY A 23 16.65 8.14 -6.50
N ASP A 24 16.95 8.46 -7.75
CA ASP A 24 16.31 9.52 -8.49
C ASP A 24 14.80 9.24 -8.58
N VAL A 25 14.05 9.89 -7.69
CA VAL A 25 12.59 9.85 -7.60
C VAL A 25 11.88 10.57 -8.74
N THR A 26 12.58 11.11 -9.73
CA THR A 26 11.94 11.53 -10.98
C THR A 26 11.63 10.34 -11.89
N ASN A 27 12.24 9.18 -11.64
CA ASN A 27 12.07 7.97 -12.43
C ASN A 27 10.71 7.27 -12.16
N PRO A 28 9.85 7.12 -13.18
CA PRO A 28 8.56 6.42 -13.06
C PRO A 28 8.67 4.97 -12.58
N LEU A 29 9.79 4.28 -12.85
CA LEU A 29 10.03 2.91 -12.39
C LEU A 29 10.26 2.86 -10.88
N VAL A 30 11.07 3.77 -10.33
CA VAL A 30 11.31 3.87 -8.88
C VAL A 30 10.00 4.22 -8.15
N ARG A 31 9.18 5.12 -8.72
CA ARG A 31 7.86 5.48 -8.18
C ARG A 31 6.90 4.30 -8.14
N LYS A 32 6.85 3.51 -9.21
CA LYS A 32 6.07 2.27 -9.27
C LYS A 32 6.54 1.29 -8.19
N THR A 33 7.85 1.14 -7.99
CA THR A 33 8.37 0.25 -6.95
C THR A 33 8.03 0.72 -5.53
N SER A 34 8.04 2.02 -5.24
CA SER A 34 7.68 2.53 -3.90
C SER A 34 6.18 2.39 -3.61
N TRP A 35 5.32 2.72 -4.59
CA TRP A 35 3.87 2.54 -4.46
C TRP A 35 3.49 1.06 -4.33
N TYR A 36 4.12 0.21 -5.14
CA TYR A 36 3.95 -1.23 -5.05
C TYR A 36 4.35 -1.76 -3.68
N SER A 37 5.55 -1.39 -3.18
CA SER A 37 6.06 -1.82 -1.88
C SER A 37 5.14 -1.38 -0.74
N PHE A 38 4.60 -0.15 -0.84
CA PHE A 38 3.62 0.39 0.08
C PHE A 38 2.30 -0.40 0.09
N LEU A 39 1.75 -0.72 -1.09
CA LEU A 39 0.54 -1.53 -1.23
C LEU A 39 0.74 -2.98 -0.78
N ASN A 40 1.91 -3.54 -1.06
CA ASN A 40 2.28 -4.87 -0.60
C ASN A 40 2.54 -4.90 0.91
N GLY A 41 2.77 -3.73 1.51
CA GLY A 41 3.02 -3.54 2.93
C GLY A 41 4.38 -4.10 3.34
N ASP A 42 5.42 -3.96 2.52
CA ASP A 42 6.73 -4.54 2.81
C ASP A 42 7.28 -4.07 4.16
N ASP A 43 6.96 -2.84 4.57
CA ASP A 43 7.25 -2.30 5.90
C ASP A 43 6.56 -3.10 7.04
N LEU A 44 5.29 -3.42 6.86
CA LEU A 44 4.52 -4.24 7.80
C LEU A 44 5.01 -5.69 7.82
N ARG A 45 5.35 -6.25 6.65
CA ARG A 45 5.87 -7.61 6.52
C ARG A 45 7.23 -7.76 7.17
N ALA A 46 8.14 -6.81 6.95
CA ALA A 46 9.49 -6.83 7.50
C ALA A 46 9.50 -6.76 9.04
N SER A 47 8.50 -6.12 9.64
CA SER A 47 8.33 -6.02 11.10
C SER A 47 7.41 -7.10 11.69
N CYS A 48 6.83 -7.97 10.85
CA CYS A 48 5.90 -9.00 11.30
C CYS A 48 6.63 -10.24 11.82
N MET A 49 6.59 -10.43 13.13
CA MET A 49 7.18 -11.57 13.81
C MET A 49 6.31 -11.99 14.99
N ALA A 50 6.57 -13.16 15.58
CA ALA A 50 5.85 -13.63 16.75
C ALA A 50 5.89 -12.57 17.87
N GLY A 51 4.72 -12.20 18.39
CA GLY A 51 4.57 -11.16 19.42
C GLY A 51 4.55 -9.72 18.90
N ALA A 52 4.71 -9.49 17.59
CA ALA A 52 4.51 -8.16 17.01
C ALA A 52 3.05 -7.70 17.19
N PRO A 53 2.82 -6.40 17.43
CA PRO A 53 1.47 -5.86 17.59
C PRO A 53 0.67 -5.98 16.30
N ASP A 54 -0.66 -6.04 16.42
CA ASP A 54 -1.55 -6.11 15.28
C ASP A 54 -1.53 -4.78 14.52
N ARG A 55 -1.23 -4.86 13.22
CA ARG A 55 -1.08 -3.71 12.31
C ARG A 55 -1.63 -4.09 10.95
N MET A 56 -2.47 -3.26 10.36
CA MET A 56 -3.01 -3.48 9.03
C MET A 56 -3.03 -2.19 8.21
N ARG A 57 -2.86 -2.34 6.91
CA ARG A 57 -3.10 -1.30 5.90
C ARG A 57 -4.15 -1.81 4.93
N LEU A 58 -5.22 -1.03 4.77
CA LEU A 58 -6.20 -1.24 3.72
C LEU A 58 -6.18 -0.05 2.77
N VAL A 59 -6.03 -0.32 1.48
CA VAL A 59 -6.00 0.70 0.45
C VAL A 59 -7.17 0.52 -0.50
N PHE A 60 -8.01 1.53 -0.58
CA PHE A 60 -9.09 1.62 -1.55
C PHE A 60 -8.64 2.50 -2.71
N ASN A 61 -8.47 1.90 -3.87
CA ASN A 61 -8.30 2.63 -5.12
C ASN A 61 -9.67 2.92 -5.69
N ALA A 62 -10.07 4.19 -5.74
CA ALA A 62 -11.31 4.64 -6.34
C ALA A 62 -11.02 5.38 -7.64
N VAL A 63 -10.32 4.69 -8.56
CA VAL A 63 -9.56 5.28 -9.68
C VAL A 63 -8.35 6.07 -9.18
N TYR A 64 -7.15 5.59 -9.51
CA TYR A 64 -5.88 6.09 -8.97
C TYR A 64 -5.62 7.56 -9.24
N SER A 65 -6.13 8.09 -10.35
CA SER A 65 -5.99 9.51 -10.73
C SER A 65 -7.07 10.41 -10.12
N GLU A 66 -8.07 9.85 -9.44
CA GLU A 66 -9.22 10.57 -8.91
C GLU A 66 -9.25 10.54 -7.38
N GLN A 67 -9.22 9.35 -6.79
CA GLN A 67 -9.22 9.19 -5.35
C GLN A 67 -8.56 7.88 -4.91
N VAL A 68 -7.70 7.98 -3.91
CA VAL A 68 -7.16 6.83 -3.18
C VAL A 68 -7.36 7.06 -1.69
N ARG A 69 -7.81 6.03 -0.98
CA ARG A 69 -7.92 6.04 0.48
C ARG A 69 -7.02 5.00 1.10
N VAL A 70 -6.33 5.39 2.15
CA VAL A 70 -5.49 4.52 2.96
C VAL A 70 -6.04 4.51 4.37
N TYR A 71 -6.22 3.31 4.92
CA TYR A 71 -6.60 3.07 6.30
C TYR A 71 -5.52 2.24 6.95
N ASP A 72 -4.73 2.87 7.81
CA ASP A 72 -3.77 2.18 8.67
C ASP A 72 -4.42 1.96 10.04
N VAL A 73 -4.52 0.70 10.47
CA VAL A 73 -5.08 0.32 11.76
C VAL A 73 -3.98 -0.29 12.62
N ALA A 74 -3.79 0.25 13.83
CA ALA A 74 -2.77 -0.20 14.75
C ALA A 74 -3.38 -0.53 16.11
N ARG A 75 -3.08 -1.73 16.61
CA ARG A 75 -3.45 -2.17 17.95
C ARG A 75 -2.19 -2.57 18.72
N PRO A 76 -1.52 -1.60 19.37
CA PRO A 76 -0.27 -1.84 20.07
C PRO A 76 -0.41 -2.73 21.31
N ASP A 77 -1.60 -2.76 21.90
CA ASP A 77 -1.93 -3.54 23.09
C ASP A 77 -3.18 -4.38 22.83
N SER A 78 -3.05 -5.70 22.93
CA SER A 78 -4.12 -6.65 22.65
C SER A 78 -5.25 -6.63 23.67
N ALA A 79 -5.08 -5.97 24.82
CA ALA A 79 -6.13 -5.74 25.81
C ALA A 79 -6.95 -4.47 25.55
N LYS A 80 -6.51 -3.60 24.62
CA LYS A 80 -7.14 -2.30 24.34
C LYS A 80 -7.82 -2.27 22.98
N GLY A 81 -8.42 -1.12 22.67
CA GLY A 81 -8.89 -0.78 21.33
C GLY A 81 -7.76 -0.62 20.31
N ALA A 82 -8.08 -0.09 19.15
CA ALA A 82 -7.13 0.17 18.07
C ALA A 82 -7.25 1.62 17.60
N THR A 83 -6.21 2.13 16.96
CA THR A 83 -6.25 3.45 16.31
C THR A 83 -6.39 3.25 14.81
N LEU A 84 -7.42 3.84 14.21
CA LEU A 84 -7.63 3.90 12.76
C LEU A 84 -7.15 5.27 12.24
N SER A 85 -6.11 5.26 11.42
CA SER A 85 -5.64 6.44 10.69
C SER A 85 -6.14 6.38 9.25
N ALA A 86 -7.02 7.29 8.87
CA ALA A 86 -7.52 7.45 7.51
C ALA A 86 -6.77 8.57 6.80
N GLN A 87 -6.40 8.33 5.55
CA GLN A 87 -5.82 9.32 4.65
C GLN A 87 -6.45 9.21 3.26
N VAL A 88 -6.94 10.34 2.74
CA VAL A 88 -7.59 10.42 1.43
C VAL A 88 -6.81 11.35 0.52
N PHE A 89 -6.39 10.82 -0.63
CA PHE A 89 -5.74 11.58 -1.69
C PHE A 89 -6.75 11.84 -2.80
N GLY A 90 -6.93 13.10 -3.19
CA GLY A 90 -7.75 13.48 -4.35
C GLY A 90 -6.90 13.84 -5.57
N GLU A 91 -7.55 14.24 -6.67
CA GLU A 91 -6.90 14.58 -7.96
C GLU A 91 -5.64 15.45 -7.82
N GLY A 92 -5.70 16.51 -6.99
CA GLY A 92 -4.57 17.43 -6.78
C GLY A 92 -3.42 16.86 -5.96
N ASP A 93 -3.71 15.93 -5.04
CA ASP A 93 -2.71 15.36 -4.12
C ASP A 93 -1.93 14.22 -4.78
N LEU A 94 -2.59 13.48 -5.66
CA LEU A 94 -2.00 12.35 -6.39
C LEU A 94 -0.92 12.82 -7.39
N LEU A 95 -1.06 14.04 -7.91
CA LEU A 95 -0.02 14.71 -8.70
C LEU A 95 1.22 15.07 -7.85
N GLU A 96 1.09 15.11 -6.53
CA GLU A 96 2.13 15.54 -5.59
C GLU A 96 2.77 14.36 -4.85
N LEU A 97 2.03 13.24 -4.70
CA LEU A 97 2.60 11.92 -4.37
C LEU A 97 3.70 11.47 -5.35
N ARG A 98 3.81 12.14 -6.49
CA ARG A 98 4.89 12.01 -7.46
C ARG A 98 6.29 12.30 -6.87
N HIS A 99 6.41 12.86 -5.67
CA HIS A 99 7.69 13.32 -5.09
C HIS A 99 8.14 12.63 -3.79
N VAL A 100 7.56 11.48 -3.39
CA VAL A 100 7.92 10.82 -2.11
C VAL A 100 9.29 10.12 -2.17
N THR A 101 10.28 10.61 -1.38
CA THR A 101 11.67 10.13 -1.28
C THR A 101 12.03 9.66 0.14
N GLY A 102 11.76 8.40 0.50
CA GLY A 102 12.34 7.78 1.71
C GLY A 102 11.67 8.14 3.07
N VAL A 103 12.16 7.47 4.13
CA VAL A 103 11.50 7.39 5.45
C VAL A 103 11.54 8.68 6.27
N ASP A 104 12.54 9.54 6.12
CA ASP A 104 12.57 10.84 6.82
C ASP A 104 11.87 11.97 6.03
N SER A 105 11.50 11.70 4.77
CA SER A 105 10.59 12.53 3.98
C SER A 105 9.12 12.34 4.39
N LEU A 106 8.82 11.52 5.41
CA LEU A 106 7.46 11.20 5.86
C LEU A 106 6.76 12.32 6.64
N LEU A 107 7.36 13.49 6.88
CA LEU A 107 6.69 14.59 7.60
C LEU A 107 6.21 15.74 6.69
N ASP A 108 6.74 15.87 5.48
CA ASP A 108 6.34 16.91 4.50
C ASP A 108 5.31 16.55 3.39
N PRO A 109 4.89 15.30 3.04
CA PRO A 109 4.14 15.06 1.78
C PRO A 109 2.60 15.07 1.88
N TRP A 110 1.98 15.46 2.99
CA TRP A 110 0.59 15.07 3.28
C TRP A 110 -0.47 16.13 2.88
N ARG A 111 -0.66 16.33 1.57
CA ARG A 111 -1.82 17.09 1.06
C ARG A 111 -3.15 16.31 1.06
N GLY A 112 -3.10 14.99 1.26
CA GLY A 112 -4.30 14.21 1.49
C GLY A 112 -4.98 14.56 2.82
N ARG A 113 -6.31 14.60 2.85
CA ARG A 113 -7.07 14.83 4.09
C ARG A 113 -6.90 13.64 5.02
N LYS A 114 -6.60 13.92 6.29
CA LYS A 114 -6.39 12.89 7.31
C LYS A 114 -7.42 12.97 8.42
N ALA A 115 -7.70 11.82 9.02
CA ALA A 115 -8.37 11.75 10.31
C ALA A 115 -7.84 10.55 11.10
N VAL A 116 -7.93 10.65 12.41
CA VAL A 116 -7.63 9.54 13.33
C VAL A 116 -8.88 9.27 14.15
N THR A 117 -9.29 8.01 14.18
CA THR A 117 -10.45 7.53 14.91
C THR A 117 -9.98 6.46 15.90
N GLU A 118 -10.29 6.64 17.18
CA GLU A 118 -10.09 5.59 18.19
C GLU A 118 -11.21 4.55 18.06
N LEU A 119 -10.83 3.30 17.86
CA LEU A 119 -11.73 2.15 17.83
C LEU A 119 -11.74 1.50 19.20
N THR A 120 -12.92 1.18 19.72
CA THR A 120 -13.07 0.34 20.90
C THR A 120 -12.57 -1.08 20.64
N ALA A 121 -12.39 -1.87 21.71
CA ALA A 121 -12.04 -3.29 21.56
C ALA A 121 -13.09 -4.06 20.75
N ASP A 122 -14.38 -3.73 20.93
CA ASP A 122 -15.48 -4.34 20.16
C ASP A 122 -15.44 -3.92 18.70
N GLN A 123 -15.20 -2.63 18.38
CA GLN A 123 -15.06 -2.17 17.00
C GLN A 123 -13.87 -2.83 16.29
N TRP A 124 -12.74 -3.00 16.98
CA TRP A 124 -11.62 -3.78 16.46
C TRP A 124 -12.01 -5.24 16.18
N ALA A 125 -12.69 -5.90 17.12
CA ALA A 125 -13.15 -7.27 16.94
C ALA A 125 -14.13 -7.39 15.77
N THR A 126 -15.05 -6.44 15.61
CA THR A 126 -15.97 -6.35 14.47
C THR A 126 -15.19 -6.18 13.16
N LEU A 127 -14.24 -5.24 13.09
CA LEU A 127 -13.41 -5.04 11.89
C LEU A 127 -12.73 -6.33 11.46
N LEU A 128 -12.08 -7.01 12.41
CA LEU A 128 -11.36 -8.24 12.13
C LEU A 128 -12.30 -9.38 11.71
N ALA A 129 -13.46 -9.53 12.37
CA ALA A 129 -14.46 -10.52 11.99
C ALA A 129 -15.00 -10.27 10.57
N THR A 130 -15.30 -9.01 10.24
CA THR A 130 -15.76 -8.60 8.91
C THR A 130 -14.70 -8.87 7.85
N LEU A 131 -13.44 -8.52 8.12
CA LEU A 131 -12.34 -8.81 7.20
C LEU A 131 -12.15 -10.31 6.94
N ARG A 132 -12.29 -11.14 7.97
CA ARG A 132 -12.25 -12.59 7.83
C ARG A 132 -13.42 -13.12 7.00
N GLN A 133 -14.62 -12.58 7.22
CA GLN A 133 -15.80 -12.89 6.42
C GLN A 133 -15.60 -12.51 4.94
N ASP A 134 -14.99 -11.35 4.69
CA ASP A 134 -14.62 -10.86 3.36
C ASP A 134 -13.43 -11.66 2.74
N GLY A 135 -12.85 -12.55 3.54
CA GLY A 135 -11.93 -13.59 3.09
C GLY A 135 -10.45 -13.31 3.39
N LEU A 136 -10.10 -12.40 4.30
CA LEU A 136 -8.71 -12.09 4.65
C LEU A 136 -7.88 -13.33 5.04
N ASP A 137 -8.50 -14.31 5.72
CA ASP A 137 -7.85 -15.56 6.13
C ASP A 137 -7.86 -16.65 5.04
N GLN A 138 -8.45 -16.36 3.88
CA GLN A 138 -8.45 -17.25 2.71
C GLN A 138 -7.25 -16.95 1.81
N PRO A 139 -6.80 -17.91 0.98
CA PRO A 139 -5.82 -17.63 -0.05
C PRO A 139 -6.24 -16.44 -0.93
N PRO A 140 -5.33 -15.49 -1.22
CA PRO A 140 -5.67 -14.37 -2.08
C PRO A 140 -6.00 -14.86 -3.50
N PRO A 141 -6.83 -14.14 -4.25
CA PRO A 141 -7.26 -14.55 -5.60
C PRO A 141 -6.09 -14.44 -6.60
N GLN A 142 -5.26 -15.47 -6.65
CA GLN A 142 -4.04 -15.49 -7.46
C GLN A 142 -4.34 -15.23 -8.94
N GLY A 143 -3.50 -14.41 -9.57
CA GLY A 143 -3.64 -14.01 -10.97
C GLY A 143 -4.67 -12.90 -11.21
N MET A 144 -5.45 -12.48 -10.19
CA MET A 144 -6.32 -11.31 -10.32
C MET A 144 -5.52 -10.08 -10.65
N GLU A 145 -5.93 -9.35 -11.69
CA GLU A 145 -5.37 -8.05 -12.02
C GLU A 145 -6.14 -6.92 -11.32
N LEU A 146 -5.43 -5.95 -10.77
CA LEU A 146 -5.98 -4.76 -10.14
C LEU A 146 -5.66 -3.57 -11.04
N ASP A 147 -6.64 -3.13 -11.84
CA ASP A 147 -6.50 -1.99 -12.74
C ASP A 147 -6.66 -0.68 -11.95
N SER A 148 -5.63 0.16 -11.98
CA SER A 148 -5.63 1.51 -11.40
C SER A 148 -6.80 2.39 -11.85
N THR A 149 -7.41 2.12 -13.00
CA THR A 149 -8.54 2.87 -13.56
C THR A 149 -9.91 2.34 -13.14
N ASP A 150 -9.94 1.32 -12.28
CA ASP A 150 -11.16 0.76 -11.71
C ASP A 150 -11.08 0.73 -10.18
N PHE A 151 -12.16 0.33 -9.53
CA PHE A 151 -12.22 0.23 -8.08
C PHE A 151 -11.62 -1.09 -7.60
N TYR A 152 -10.74 -1.01 -6.61
CA TYR A 152 -10.24 -2.19 -5.92
C TYR A 152 -9.83 -1.89 -4.48
N TRP A 153 -9.77 -2.95 -3.68
CA TRP A 153 -9.19 -2.96 -2.35
C TRP A 153 -7.95 -3.85 -2.31
N VAL A 154 -6.95 -3.43 -1.54
CA VAL A 154 -5.83 -4.26 -1.08
C VAL A 154 -5.78 -4.18 0.43
N ALA A 155 -5.67 -5.32 1.11
CA ALA A 155 -5.40 -5.40 2.54
C ALA A 155 -4.09 -6.14 2.76
N THR A 156 -3.22 -5.57 3.58
CA THR A 156 -1.94 -6.17 4.00
C THR A 156 -1.71 -5.89 5.47
N GLY A 157 -1.03 -6.77 6.19
CA GLY A 157 -0.77 -6.52 7.60
C GLY A 157 -0.04 -7.63 8.34
N CYS A 158 0.11 -7.41 9.63
CA CYS A 158 0.57 -8.37 10.62
C CYS A 158 -0.54 -8.56 11.66
N LEU A 159 -1.06 -9.78 11.77
CA LEU A 159 -2.08 -10.16 12.74
C LEU A 159 -1.60 -11.37 13.55
N GLY A 160 -1.51 -11.23 14.87
CA GLY A 160 -0.98 -12.27 15.75
C GLY A 160 0.42 -12.74 15.37
N GLY A 161 1.26 -11.83 14.88
CA GLY A 161 2.61 -12.13 14.38
C GLY A 161 2.65 -12.90 13.05
N LYS A 162 1.53 -12.97 12.31
CA LYS A 162 1.45 -13.59 10.98
C LYS A 162 1.10 -12.54 9.94
N THR A 163 1.80 -12.59 8.81
CA THR A 163 1.47 -11.73 7.68
C THR A 163 0.14 -12.15 7.07
N VAL A 164 -0.71 -11.17 6.77
CA VAL A 164 -1.98 -11.35 6.06
C VAL A 164 -1.97 -10.50 4.80
N PHE A 165 -2.62 -10.99 3.74
CA PHE A 165 -2.77 -10.27 2.48
C PHE A 165 -4.01 -10.74 1.74
N ASN A 166 -4.81 -9.79 1.23
CA ASN A 166 -5.87 -10.10 0.26
C ASN A 166 -6.19 -8.87 -0.61
N ALA A 167 -6.91 -9.09 -1.70
CA ALA A 167 -7.36 -8.05 -2.61
C ALA A 167 -8.72 -8.39 -3.23
N TRP A 168 -9.45 -7.33 -3.61
CA TRP A 168 -10.77 -7.43 -4.20
C TRP A 168 -10.92 -6.41 -5.32
N GLN A 169 -11.36 -6.83 -6.51
CA GLN A 169 -11.64 -5.93 -7.63
C GLN A 169 -13.13 -5.77 -7.86
N ARG A 170 -13.60 -4.57 -8.23
CA ARG A 170 -15.02 -4.24 -8.38
C ARG A 170 -15.82 -5.20 -9.24
N ARG A 171 -15.22 -5.73 -10.31
CA ARG A 171 -15.86 -6.65 -11.26
C ARG A 171 -15.80 -8.12 -10.81
N SER A 172 -15.82 -8.38 -9.51
CA SER A 172 -15.80 -9.73 -8.96
C SER A 172 -16.92 -9.94 -7.95
N PRO A 173 -17.50 -11.15 -7.86
CA PRO A 173 -18.51 -11.46 -6.85
C PRO A 173 -18.02 -11.24 -5.41
N ARG A 174 -16.71 -11.42 -5.17
CA ARG A 174 -16.08 -11.16 -3.86
C ARG A 174 -16.16 -9.70 -3.46
N TYR A 175 -16.05 -8.78 -4.43
CA TYR A 175 -16.16 -7.35 -4.16
C TYR A 175 -17.62 -6.93 -3.91
N GLU A 176 -18.56 -7.45 -4.69
CA GLU A 176 -19.99 -7.17 -4.50
C GLU A 176 -20.49 -7.62 -3.11
N ALA A 177 -19.88 -8.65 -2.55
CA ALA A 177 -20.20 -9.16 -1.22
C ALA A 177 -19.46 -8.46 -0.07
N LEU A 178 -18.52 -7.54 -0.35
CA LEU A 178 -17.72 -6.86 0.68
C LEU A 178 -18.60 -6.16 1.73
N LYS A 179 -18.06 -6.12 2.95
CA LYS A 179 -18.67 -5.47 4.10
C LYS A 179 -17.70 -4.56 4.84
N VAL A 180 -16.39 -4.73 4.64
CA VAL A 180 -15.37 -3.88 5.27
C VAL A 180 -15.41 -2.43 4.79
N ASP A 181 -15.90 -2.20 3.57
CA ASP A 181 -16.09 -0.87 2.99
C ASP A 181 -17.10 -0.06 3.81
N ASP A 182 -18.26 -0.63 4.12
CA ASP A 182 -19.28 0.01 4.95
C ASP A 182 -18.72 0.45 6.32
N LEU A 183 -17.93 -0.41 6.96
CA LEU A 183 -17.30 -0.10 8.25
C LEU A 183 -16.27 1.02 8.16
N LEU A 184 -15.30 0.88 7.24
CA LEU A 184 -14.22 1.85 7.11
C LEU A 184 -14.74 3.20 6.67
N PHE A 185 -15.69 3.26 5.75
CA PHE A 185 -16.30 4.51 5.32
C PHE A 185 -17.13 5.17 6.41
N ALA A 186 -17.80 4.40 7.27
CA ALA A 186 -18.55 4.95 8.41
C ALA A 186 -17.63 5.50 9.51
N TRP A 187 -16.43 4.93 9.70
CA TRP A 187 -15.45 5.40 10.69
C TRP A 187 -14.45 6.41 10.15
N ASP A 188 -14.44 6.64 8.83
CA ASP A 188 -13.63 7.65 8.17
C ASP A 188 -14.13 9.06 8.53
N ALA A 189 -13.39 9.73 9.41
CA ALA A 189 -13.67 11.08 9.85
C ALA A 189 -12.98 12.18 9.02
N THR A 190 -12.45 11.87 7.83
CA THR A 190 -11.76 12.85 6.96
C THR A 190 -12.71 13.89 6.37
N GLY A 191 -14.02 13.60 6.36
CA GLY A 191 -15.06 14.43 5.75
C GLY A 191 -14.99 14.49 4.23
N VAL A 192 -14.15 13.67 3.58
CA VAL A 192 -14.10 13.58 2.12
C VAL A 192 -15.14 12.55 1.65
N PRO A 193 -16.06 12.88 0.73
CA PRO A 193 -17.00 11.92 0.18
C PRO A 193 -16.30 10.79 -0.57
N VAL A 194 -16.76 9.55 -0.36
CA VAL A 194 -16.27 8.38 -1.08
C VAL A 194 -16.62 8.51 -2.55
N ALA A 195 -15.61 8.40 -3.41
CA ALA A 195 -15.80 8.46 -4.85
C ALA A 195 -16.73 7.32 -5.30
N ARG A 196 -17.62 7.64 -6.26
CA ARG A 196 -18.52 6.67 -6.87
C ARG A 196 -17.98 6.31 -8.23
N TRP A 197 -18.00 5.02 -8.57
CA TRP A 197 -17.56 4.60 -9.87
C TRP A 197 -18.48 5.17 -10.94
N GLN A 198 -17.88 5.79 -11.96
CA GLN A 198 -18.59 6.32 -13.12
C GLN A 198 -17.85 5.92 -14.39
N ALA A 199 -18.64 5.54 -15.40
CA ALA A 199 -18.14 5.40 -16.74
C ALA A 199 -17.80 6.79 -17.29
N VAL A 200 -16.61 6.93 -17.86
CA VAL A 200 -16.17 8.16 -18.51
C VAL A 200 -16.39 8.08 -20.02
N GLN A 201 -16.75 9.21 -20.63
CA GLN A 201 -16.91 9.28 -22.08
C GLN A 201 -15.54 9.07 -22.77
N ARG A 202 -15.51 8.21 -23.78
CA ARG A 202 -14.28 7.98 -24.56
C ARG A 202 -13.79 9.29 -25.17
N GLY A 203 -12.50 9.58 -25.03
CA GLY A 203 -11.87 10.80 -25.55
C GLY A 203 -12.11 12.04 -24.69
N SER A 204 -12.82 11.93 -23.56
CA SER A 204 -12.88 13.02 -22.59
C SER A 204 -11.53 13.21 -21.90
N PHE A 205 -11.35 14.38 -21.29
CA PHE A 205 -10.16 14.67 -20.50
C PHE A 205 -9.96 13.66 -19.36
N GLU A 206 -11.04 13.25 -18.70
CA GLU A 206 -11.04 12.24 -17.65
C GLU A 206 -10.60 10.88 -18.18
N ALA A 207 -11.11 10.46 -19.34
CA ALA A 207 -10.68 9.20 -19.97
C ALA A 207 -9.19 9.22 -20.36
N MET A 208 -8.71 10.34 -20.92
CA MET A 208 -7.29 10.51 -21.24
C MET A 208 -6.43 10.51 -19.99
N ARG A 209 -6.87 11.17 -18.91
CA ARG A 209 -6.17 11.20 -17.63
C ARG A 209 -6.09 9.81 -17.01
N ARG A 210 -7.20 9.07 -16.93
CA ARG A 210 -7.20 7.68 -16.43
C ARG A 210 -6.18 6.83 -17.18
N GLU A 211 -6.15 6.95 -18.51
CA GLU A 211 -5.19 6.22 -19.34
C GLU A 211 -3.74 6.66 -19.09
N GLN A 212 -3.48 7.96 -18.96
CA GLN A 212 -2.13 8.49 -18.68
C GLN A 212 -1.54 7.94 -17.38
N PHE A 213 -2.38 7.74 -16.35
CA PHE A 213 -1.97 7.22 -15.05
C PHE A 213 -2.22 5.71 -14.90
N ARG A 214 -2.53 5.02 -16.00
CA ARG A 214 -2.89 3.60 -15.95
C ARG A 214 -1.70 2.72 -15.63
N PHE A 215 -1.93 1.81 -14.69
CA PHE A 215 -1.13 0.63 -14.42
C PHE A 215 -2.02 -0.51 -13.97
N ALA A 216 -1.50 -1.73 -14.01
CA ALA A 216 -2.11 -2.90 -13.40
C ALA A 216 -1.14 -3.55 -12.44
N LEU A 217 -1.68 -4.05 -11.34
CA LEU A 217 -1.00 -4.90 -10.38
C LEU A 217 -1.55 -6.31 -10.53
N ARG A 218 -0.79 -7.33 -10.14
CA ARG A 218 -1.30 -8.70 -10.15
C ARG A 218 -1.18 -9.31 -8.77
N VAL A 219 -2.20 -10.03 -8.36
CA VAL A 219 -2.25 -10.73 -7.08
C VAL A 219 -1.44 -12.02 -7.18
N GLY A 220 -0.42 -12.13 -6.35
CA GLY A 220 0.38 -13.34 -6.15
C GLY A 220 -0.13 -14.20 -4.98
N PRO A 221 0.60 -15.27 -4.62
CA PRO A 221 0.17 -16.21 -3.59
C PRO A 221 0.17 -15.63 -2.16
N THR A 222 1.01 -14.62 -1.88
CA THR A 222 1.18 -14.06 -0.53
C THR A 222 1.25 -12.53 -0.52
N GLY A 223 0.99 -11.88 -1.65
CA GLY A 223 1.22 -10.45 -1.85
C GLY A 223 0.91 -10.06 -3.29
N LEU A 224 1.24 -8.84 -3.67
CA LEU A 224 1.29 -8.44 -5.07
C LEU A 224 2.49 -9.10 -5.76
N ILE A 225 2.42 -9.17 -7.08
CA ILE A 225 3.53 -9.43 -8.00
C ILE A 225 3.42 -8.43 -9.15
N ASP A 226 4.55 -8.09 -9.78
CA ASP A 226 4.51 -7.27 -10.98
C ASP A 226 3.61 -7.94 -12.04
N GLY A 227 2.60 -7.18 -12.48
CA GLY A 227 1.78 -7.56 -13.62
C GLY A 227 2.61 -7.48 -14.90
N PRO A 228 2.23 -8.17 -15.99
CA PRO A 228 2.80 -7.88 -17.29
C PRO A 228 2.64 -6.37 -17.56
N ALA A 229 3.68 -5.72 -18.10
CA ALA A 229 3.55 -4.35 -18.55
C ALA A 229 2.40 -4.29 -19.56
N LEU A 230 1.30 -3.61 -19.20
CA LEU A 230 0.22 -3.35 -20.15
C LEU A 230 0.86 -2.58 -21.30
N GLY A 231 0.89 -3.22 -22.46
CA GLY A 231 1.69 -2.81 -23.61
C GLY A 231 1.50 -1.34 -23.96
N GLY A 232 2.62 -0.64 -24.16
CA GLY A 232 2.61 0.68 -24.75
C GLY A 232 1.93 0.60 -26.12
N LEU A 233 0.81 1.28 -26.26
CA LEU A 233 0.25 1.59 -27.55
C LEU A 233 1.20 2.58 -28.25
N GLY A 234 1.76 2.14 -29.38
CA GLY A 234 2.24 3.02 -30.44
C GLY A 234 3.68 3.49 -30.34
N GLN A 235 4.62 2.68 -30.84
CA GLN A 235 5.69 3.23 -31.68
C GLN A 235 5.40 2.84 -33.12
N GLY A 236 4.52 3.60 -33.75
CA GLY A 236 4.47 3.74 -35.19
C GLY A 236 4.96 5.12 -35.53
N PHE A 237 6.20 5.21 -36.00
CA PHE A 237 6.70 6.14 -37.01
C PHE A 237 7.92 5.47 -37.67
#